data_AF-S9SS25-F1
#
_entry.id   AF-S9SS25-F1
#
_cell.length_a   1.000
_cell.length_b   1.000
_cell.length_c   1.000
_cell.angle_alpha   90.00
_cell.angle_beta   90.00
_cell.angle_gamma   90.00
#
_symmetry.space_group_name_H-M   'P 1'
#
loop_
_entity.id
_entity.type
_entity.pdbx_description
1 polymer ?
#
loop_
_entity_poly.entity_id
_entity_poly.type
_entity_poly.pdbx_seq_one_letter_code
_entity_poly.pdbx_strand_id
1 'polypeptide(L)'
;MTKMLLLGLLIVSIAGLLIVIFRQRLAWRGIITFLLHGVSAFALLYIVNSTGWIAGIHVPINPATLTGVGLLGIPGLALVISLKMVGI
;
A
#
# COMPACT_ATOMS: atom_id res chain seq x y z
N MET A 1 -36.97 -0.71 10.13
CA MET A 1 -37.23 -1.44 8.86
C MET A 1 -36.28 -1.04 7.73
N THR A 2 -36.14 0.25 7.39
CA THR A 2 -35.23 0.75 6.33
C THR A 2 -33.74 0.40 6.50
N LYS A 3 -33.21 0.41 7.74
CA LYS A 3 -31.79 0.08 8.00
C LYS A 3 -31.42 -1.37 7.62
N MET A 4 -32.32 -2.34 7.82
CA MET A 4 -32.10 -3.74 7.45
C MET A 4 -32.10 -3.94 5.94
N LEU A 5 -32.94 -3.19 5.21
CA LEU A 5 -32.95 -3.20 3.75
C LEU A 5 -31.65 -2.63 3.18
N LEU A 6 -31.15 -1.52 3.76
CA LEU A 6 -29.86 -0.94 3.37
C LEU A 6 -28.69 -1.88 3.65
N LEU A 7 -28.69 -2.57 4.80
CA LEU A 7 -27.69 -3.59 5.13
C LEU A 7 -27.75 -4.77 4.16
N GLY A 8 -28.95 -5.26 3.84
CA GLY A 8 -29.12 -6.33 2.86
C GLY A 8 -28.61 -5.94 1.47
N LEU A 9 -28.95 -4.74 1.00
CA LEU A 9 -28.46 -4.20 -0.26
C LEU A 9 -26.93 -4.04 -0.28
N LEU A 10 -26.35 -3.55 0.82
CA LEU A 10 -24.91 -3.41 0.96
C LEU A 10 -24.21 -4.77 0.90
N ILE A 11 -24.72 -5.78 1.60
CA ILE A 11 -24.15 -7.13 1.61
C ILE A 11 -24.20 -7.74 0.19
N VAL A 12 -25.34 -7.64 -0.49
CA VAL A 12 -25.50 -8.15 -1.87
C VAL A 12 -24.56 -7.41 -2.83
N SER A 13 -24.42 -6.10 -2.67
CA SER A 13 -23.54 -5.29 -3.52
C SER A 13 -22.06 -5.63 -3.31
N ILE A 14 -21.63 -5.81 -2.06
CA ILE A 14 -20.26 -6.24 -1.73
C ILE A 14 -20.00 -7.65 -2.29
N ALA A 15 -20.94 -8.58 -2.09
CA ALA A 15 -20.81 -9.94 -2.60
C ALA A 15 -20.70 -9.96 -4.14
N GLY A 16 -21.55 -9.20 -4.83
CA GLY A 16 -21.50 -9.06 -6.28
C GLY A 16 -20.18 -8.46 -6.76
N LEU A 17 -19.69 -7.40 -6.10
CA LEU A 17 -18.42 -6.77 -6.42
C LEU A 17 -17.25 -7.74 -6.25
N LEU A 18 -17.21 -8.49 -5.14
CA LEU A 18 -16.19 -9.51 -4.90
C LEU A 18 -16.19 -10.58 -5.99
N ILE A 19 -17.37 -11.10 -6.36
CA ILE A 19 -17.50 -12.10 -7.44
C ILE A 19 -16.93 -11.58 -8.76
N VAL A 20 -17.22 -10.32 -9.11
CA VAL A 20 -16.69 -9.69 -10.34
C VAL A 20 -15.17 -9.56 -10.27
N ILE A 21 -14.62 -9.11 -9.15
CA ILE A 21 -13.17 -8.99 -8.93
C ILE A 21 -12.48 -10.35 -9.08
N PHE A 22 -13.02 -11.40 -8.47
CA PHE A 22 -12.44 -12.74 -8.55
C PHE A 22 -12.48 -13.32 -9.96
N ARG A 23 -13.52 -13.01 -10.76
CA ARG A 23 -13.66 -13.50 -12.14
C ARG A 23 -12.87 -12.68 -13.18
N GLN A 24 -12.64 -11.39 -12.94
CA GLN A 24 -12.01 -10.50 -13.91
C GLN A 24 -10.48 -10.53 -13.80
N ARG A 25 -9.81 -11.07 -14.82
CA ARG A 25 -8.34 -11.11 -14.92
C ARG A 25 -7.71 -9.72 -14.90
N LEU A 26 -8.42 -8.70 -15.40
CA LEU A 26 -8.02 -7.29 -15.33
C LEU A 26 -7.98 -6.75 -13.90
N ALA A 27 -8.94 -7.14 -13.05
CA ALA A 27 -8.96 -6.75 -11.64
C ALA A 27 -7.75 -7.34 -10.90
N TRP A 28 -7.44 -8.61 -11.15
CA TRP A 28 -6.22 -9.24 -10.64
C TRP A 28 -4.94 -8.57 -11.12
N ARG A 29 -4.88 -8.16 -12.40
CA ARG A 29 -3.72 -7.44 -12.94
C ARG A 29 -3.54 -6.08 -12.25
N GLY A 30 -4.62 -5.37 -11.95
CA GLY A 30 -4.59 -4.13 -11.17
C GLY A 30 -4.10 -4.35 -9.73
N ILE A 31 -4.63 -5.36 -9.04
CA ILE A 31 -4.21 -5.74 -7.68
C ILE A 31 -2.72 -6.10 -7.65
N ILE A 32 -2.26 -6.98 -8.55
CA ILE A 32 -0.86 -7.40 -8.62
C ILE A 32 0.04 -6.21 -8.92
N THR A 33 -0.36 -5.32 -9.84
CA THR A 33 0.42 -4.12 -10.17
C THR A 33 0.54 -3.20 -8.96
N PHE A 34 -0.54 -2.99 -8.21
CA PHE A 34 -0.52 -2.23 -6.95
C PHE A 34 0.40 -2.88 -5.90
N LEU A 35 0.27 -4.19 -5.69
CA LEU A 35 1.13 -4.95 -4.76
C LEU A 35 2.61 -4.87 -5.16
N LEU A 36 2.93 -4.96 -6.46
CA LEU A 36 4.31 -4.87 -6.95
C LEU A 36 4.92 -3.48 -6.70
N HIS A 37 4.14 -2.40 -6.79
CA HIS A 37 4.61 -1.07 -6.42
C HIS A 37 4.90 -0.96 -4.92
N GLY A 38 4.05 -1.58 -4.08
CA GLY A 38 4.28 -1.66 -2.64
C GLY A 38 5.51 -2.46 -2.27
N VAL A 39 5.65 -3.66 -2.83
CA VAL A 39 6.79 -4.57 -2.57
C VAL A 39 8.10 -4.00 -3.10
N SER A 40 8.10 -3.37 -4.27
CA SER A 40 9.31 -2.72 -4.81
C SER A 40 9.77 -1.55 -3.93
N ALA A 41 8.84 -0.75 -3.41
CA ALA A 41 9.16 0.31 -2.46
C ALA A 41 9.73 -0.23 -1.15
N PHE A 42 9.24 -1.38 -0.72
CA PHE A 42 9.74 -2.09 0.45
C PHE A 42 11.16 -2.61 0.24
N ALA A 43 11.42 -3.22 -0.91
CA ALA A 43 12.75 -3.68 -1.30
C ALA A 43 13.73 -2.50 -1.34
N LEU A 44 13.31 -1.37 -1.92
CA LEU A 44 14.10 -0.14 -1.94
C LEU A 44 14.34 0.41 -0.53
N LEU A 45 13.33 0.48 0.34
CA LEU A 45 13.49 0.86 1.75
C LEU A 45 14.55 0.01 2.44
N TYR A 46 14.48 -1.31 2.27
CA TYR A 46 15.39 -2.25 2.90
C TYR A 46 16.83 -2.08 2.39
N ILE A 47 16.99 -1.94 1.07
CA ILE A 47 18.29 -1.68 0.43
C ILE A 47 18.88 -0.37 0.95
N VAL A 48 18.11 0.72 0.93
CA VAL A 48 18.55 2.04 1.40
C VAL A 48 18.97 1.98 2.87
N ASN A 49 18.17 1.33 3.71
CA ASN A 49 18.43 1.28 5.15
C ASN A 49 19.61 0.36 5.54
N SER A 50 19.83 -0.72 4.77
CA SER A 50 20.93 -1.68 5.02
C SER A 50 22.27 -1.21 4.49
N THR A 51 22.29 -0.53 3.34
CA THR A 51 23.53 -0.08 2.68
C THR A 51 23.90 1.37 3.00
N GLY A 52 22.98 2.15 3.58
CA GLY A 52 23.18 3.59 3.80
C GLY A 52 23.23 4.41 2.51
N TRP A 53 22.76 3.84 1.38
CA TRP A 53 22.89 4.38 0.01
C TRP A 53 22.47 5.85 -0.10
N ILE A 54 21.44 6.25 0.65
CA ILE A 54 20.95 7.64 0.65
C ILE A 54 21.50 8.33 1.90
N ALA A 55 22.64 8.99 1.75
CA ALA A 55 23.18 9.99 2.67
C ALA A 55 23.31 9.59 4.15
N GLY A 56 23.48 8.30 4.48
CA GLY A 56 23.53 7.84 5.88
C GLY A 56 22.18 7.95 6.62
N ILE A 57 21.08 8.13 5.88
CA ILE A 57 19.74 8.32 6.44
C ILE A 57 19.14 6.95 6.77
N HIS A 58 19.28 6.54 8.03
CA HIS A 58 18.58 5.36 8.54
C HIS A 58 17.11 5.68 8.76
N VAL A 59 16.21 5.16 7.94
CA VAL A 59 14.77 5.30 8.17
C VAL A 59 14.37 4.28 9.24
N PRO A 60 13.80 4.72 10.38
CA PRO A 60 13.33 3.77 11.39
C PRO A 60 12.24 2.89 10.80
N ILE A 61 12.55 1.59 10.69
CA ILE A 61 11.64 0.57 10.19
C ILE A 61 10.72 0.16 11.35
N ASN A 62 9.54 0.78 11.43
CA ASN A 62 8.48 0.43 12.37
C ASN A 62 7.21 0.04 11.60
N PRO A 63 6.20 -0.60 12.23
CA PRO A 63 5.00 -1.04 11.52
C PRO A 63 4.26 0.08 10.76
N ALA A 64 4.35 1.33 11.23
CA ALA A 64 3.71 2.47 10.57
C ALA A 64 4.48 2.91 9.30
N THR A 65 5.81 2.98 9.32
CA THR A 65 6.61 3.25 8.10
C THR A 65 6.48 2.11 7.09
N LEU A 66 6.44 0.88 7.60
CA LEU A 66 6.27 -0.35 6.82
C LEU A 66 4.96 -0.33 6.01
N THR A 67 3.86 -0.01 6.68
CA THR A 67 2.53 0.04 6.07
C THR A 67 2.36 1.27 5.18
N GLY A 68 2.87 2.43 5.60
CA GLY A 68 2.82 3.66 4.81
C GLY A 68 3.54 3.53 3.47
N VAL A 69 4.78 3.04 3.47
CA VAL A 69 5.54 2.85 2.22
C VAL A 69 5.02 1.66 1.41
N GLY A 70 4.53 0.59 2.06
CA GLY A 70 3.90 -0.52 1.36
C GLY A 70 2.61 -0.14 0.62
N LEU A 71 1.80 0.75 1.20
CA LEU A 71 0.54 1.21 0.58
C LEU A 71 0.76 2.26 -0.51
N LEU A 72 1.69 3.19 -0.26
CA LEU A 72 1.97 4.27 -1.21
C LEU A 72 2.98 3.85 -2.28
N GLY A 73 3.75 2.78 -2.06
CA GLY A 73 4.81 2.35 -2.96
C GLY A 73 5.97 3.34 -3.02
N ILE A 74 6.60 3.45 -4.19
CA ILE A 74 7.77 4.32 -4.44
C ILE A 74 7.54 5.77 -4.00
N PRO A 75 6.39 6.43 -4.26
CA PRO A 75 6.16 7.79 -3.76
C PRO A 75 6.08 7.86 -2.23
N GLY A 76 5.64 6.80 -1.55
CA GLY A 76 5.67 6.71 -0.09
C GLY A 76 7.09 6.70 0.48
N LEU A 77 7.98 5.93 -0.14
CA LEU A 77 9.41 5.92 0.18
C LEU A 77 9.99 7.34 0.01
N ALA A 78 9.72 7.98 -1.12
CA ALA A 78 10.22 9.32 -1.42
C ALA A 78 9.73 10.36 -0.39
N LEU A 79 8.47 10.27 0.05
CA LEU A 79 7.91 11.11 1.11
C LEU A 79 8.64 10.91 2.44
N VAL A 80 8.84 9.67 2.88
CA VAL A 80 9.51 9.38 4.16
C VAL A 80 10.95 9.88 4.15
N ILE A 81 11.67 9.69 3.05
CA ILE A 81 13.02 10.22 2.87
C ILE A 81 13.00 11.76 2.91
N SER A 82 12.06 12.39 2.21
CA SER A 82 11.94 13.85 2.17
C SER A 82 11.63 14.44 3.55
N LEU A 83 10.73 13.82 4.32
CA LEU A 83 10.42 14.23 5.69
C LEU A 83 11.67 14.16 6.58
N LYS A 84 12.45 13.09 6.46
CA LYS A 84 13.67 12.91 7.24
C LYS A 84 14.79 13.88 6.84
N MET A 85 14.87 14.25 5.57
CA MET A 85 15.79 15.28 5.06
C MET A 85 15.45 16.67 5.60
N VAL A 86 14.16 16.96 5.82
CA VAL A 86 13.69 18.23 6.39
C VAL A 86 13.99 18.35 7.89
N GLY A 87 14.33 17.24 8.57
CA GLY A 87 14.80 17.26 9.96
C GLY A 87 13.69 17.12 11.01
N ILE A 88 12.56 16.52 10.63
CA ILE A 88 11.49 16.09 11.57
C ILE A 88 11.70 14.61 11.90
#